data_AF-A0A9J7E1T1-F1
#
_entry.id   AF-A0A9J7E1T1-F1
#
_cell.length_a   1.000
_cell.length_b   1.000
_cell.length_c   1.000
_cell.angle_alpha   90.00
_cell.angle_beta   90.00
_cell.angle_gamma   90.00
#
_symmetry.space_group_name_H-M   'P 1'
#
loop_
_entity.id
_entity.type
_entity.pdbx_description
1 polymer ?
#
loop_
_entity_poly.entity_id
_entity_poly.type
_entity_poly.pdbx_seq_one_letter_code
_entity_poly.pdbx_strand_id
1 'polypeptide(L)'
;MRYLFGRLSSAFCSVPGCHNISPSGILTAVNCISVRWTMRIQDVFTSSKLLALVVIIISGIYYICIGHTENFEGAFEGEYSAGNIALAFYSGLFAFGGWNYLNFVTEELQDPYKNLPRAIWIAMPMVTIIYVMANLAYFAVVTKPEMIVNSAVAAVFGDRLFAGWSWMIPVFVALSTFGGVNGVLFTSARLFATGAQEGHMPAFFSLFHIEKQTPIPSLMFTCFFSLLMLTTSNVFDLINYFSQTLWLSVGASVVGMLWLRRTKPDIPRPIKVNIIIPYVFLIAIGCLVFIPAITRPKDTAIGIAILLSGIPVYYLCVKWKSKPDMYNCLSGCFLRFLQKLCSCIYVESNEKMSN
;
A
#
# COMPACT_ATOMS: atom_id res chain seq x y z
N MET A 1 -4.71 -15.25 2.41
CA MET A 1 -3.73 -15.05 3.51
C MET A 1 -3.77 -16.18 4.55
N ARG A 2 -4.88 -16.50 5.22
CA ARG A 2 -4.92 -17.62 6.21
C ARG A 2 -4.43 -18.97 5.68
N TYR A 3 -4.62 -19.28 4.39
CA TYR A 3 -4.18 -20.54 3.79
C TYR A 3 -2.66 -20.58 3.54
N LEU A 4 -2.09 -19.50 2.99
CA LEU A 4 -0.65 -19.29 2.84
C LEU A 4 0.05 -19.23 4.21
N PHE A 5 -0.56 -18.55 5.18
CA PHE A 5 -0.10 -18.50 6.57
C PHE A 5 -0.29 -19.82 7.31
N GLY A 6 -1.28 -20.64 6.96
CA GLY A 6 -1.44 -22.01 7.47
C GLY A 6 -0.33 -22.94 6.97
N ARG A 7 0.04 -22.85 5.68
CA ARG A 7 1.19 -23.59 5.12
C ARG A 7 2.54 -23.06 5.59
N LEU A 8 2.71 -21.75 5.75
CA LEU A 8 3.88 -21.16 6.40
C LEU A 8 3.93 -21.52 7.88
N SER A 9 2.79 -21.56 8.59
CA SER A 9 2.71 -22.02 9.97
C SER A 9 3.09 -23.49 10.07
N SER A 10 2.73 -24.35 9.10
CA SER A 10 3.22 -25.73 9.08
C SER A 10 4.72 -25.84 8.73
N ALA A 11 5.27 -24.91 7.93
CA ALA A 11 6.70 -24.85 7.64
C ALA A 11 7.55 -24.26 8.78
N PHE A 12 6.99 -23.32 9.55
CA PHE A 12 7.57 -22.75 10.77
C PHE A 12 7.27 -23.58 12.03
N CYS A 13 6.34 -24.54 11.96
CA CYS A 13 5.96 -25.43 13.07
C CYS A 13 7.10 -26.34 13.56
N SER A 14 8.22 -26.37 12.83
CA SER A 14 9.42 -27.12 13.17
C SER A 14 10.35 -26.39 14.14
N VAL A 15 10.06 -25.14 14.51
CA VAL A 15 10.88 -24.33 15.44
C VAL A 15 10.09 -24.06 16.74
N PRO A 16 10.47 -24.65 17.88
CA PRO A 16 9.74 -24.46 19.14
C PRO A 16 9.88 -23.02 19.65
N GLY A 17 8.78 -22.29 19.82
CA GLY A 17 8.73 -21.00 20.55
C GLY A 17 8.10 -19.79 19.83
N CYS A 18 7.77 -19.88 18.54
CA CYS A 18 7.29 -18.72 17.75
C CYS A 18 5.76 -18.69 17.52
N HIS A 19 4.95 -19.00 18.54
CA HIS A 19 3.51 -19.17 18.33
C HIS A 19 2.64 -17.89 18.28
N ASN A 20 3.14 -16.70 18.64
CA ASN A 20 2.27 -15.51 18.81
C ASN A 20 2.80 -14.16 18.29
N ILE A 21 3.90 -14.10 17.52
CA ILE A 21 4.42 -12.81 17.04
C ILE A 21 3.90 -12.55 15.63
N SER A 22 2.99 -11.56 15.50
CA SER A 22 2.52 -11.11 14.20
C SER A 22 3.71 -10.64 13.33
N PRO A 23 3.81 -11.07 12.06
CA PRO A 23 4.83 -10.62 11.10
C PRO A 23 5.01 -9.09 11.08
N SER A 24 3.90 -8.36 11.22
CA SER A 24 3.87 -6.91 11.29
C SER A 24 4.61 -6.35 12.52
N GLY A 25 4.55 -7.05 13.66
CA GLY A 25 5.27 -6.69 14.88
C GLY A 25 6.78 -6.88 14.75
N ILE A 26 7.23 -7.98 14.12
CA ILE A 26 8.64 -8.24 13.84
C ILE A 26 9.21 -7.17 12.91
N LEU A 27 8.50 -6.89 11.81
CA LEU A 27 8.89 -5.84 10.87
C LEU A 27 8.94 -4.47 11.54
N THR A 28 7.94 -4.13 12.35
CA THR A 28 7.94 -2.87 13.11
C THR A 28 9.13 -2.80 14.05
N ALA A 29 9.46 -3.87 14.77
CA ALA A 29 10.63 -3.92 15.63
C ALA A 29 11.95 -3.74 14.85
N VAL A 30 12.10 -4.39 13.69
CA VAL A 30 13.28 -4.24 12.81
C VAL A 30 13.39 -2.80 12.30
N ASN A 31 12.27 -2.21 11.87
CA ASN A 31 12.20 -0.82 11.44
C ASN A 31 12.58 0.15 12.56
N CYS A 32 12.19 -0.12 13.80
CA CYS A 32 12.57 0.67 14.96
C CYS A 32 14.06 0.52 15.32
N ILE A 33 14.66 -0.65 15.08
CA ILE A 33 16.05 -0.96 15.49
C ILE A 33 17.07 -0.33 14.54
N SER A 34 16.86 -0.35 13.22
CA SER A 34 17.78 0.30 12.27
C SER A 34 17.20 0.46 10.87
N VAL A 35 17.24 1.69 10.36
CA VAL A 35 16.87 2.01 8.97
C VAL A 35 17.81 1.34 7.96
N ARG A 36 19.12 1.27 8.25
CA ARG A 36 20.11 0.69 7.31
C ARG A 36 19.89 -0.81 7.08
N TRP A 37 19.61 -1.55 8.14
CA TRP A 37 19.27 -2.98 8.04
C TRP A 37 17.95 -3.19 7.30
N THR A 38 16.96 -2.36 7.61
CA THR A 38 15.65 -2.37 6.94
C THR A 38 15.78 -2.18 5.42
N MET A 39 16.63 -1.25 4.97
CA MET A 39 16.88 -1.02 3.54
C MET A 39 17.57 -2.20 2.87
N ARG A 40 18.60 -2.79 3.49
CA ARG A 40 19.27 -3.99 2.94
C ARG A 40 18.33 -5.17 2.81
N ILE A 41 17.48 -5.38 3.82
CA ILE A 41 16.44 -6.42 3.80
C ILE A 41 15.43 -6.15 2.67
N GLN A 42 15.06 -4.88 2.45
CA GLN A 42 14.17 -4.48 1.36
C GLN A 42 14.75 -4.84 -0.02
N ASP A 43 16.05 -4.62 -0.25
CA ASP A 43 16.72 -4.94 -1.51
C ASP A 43 16.70 -6.44 -1.81
N VAL A 44 16.95 -7.26 -0.78
CA VAL A 44 16.87 -8.72 -0.88
C VAL A 44 15.43 -9.13 -1.24
N PHE A 45 14.42 -8.64 -0.52
CA PHE A 45 13.02 -8.96 -0.81
C PHE A 45 12.57 -8.49 -2.19
N THR A 46 13.07 -7.34 -2.65
CA THR A 46 12.79 -6.81 -3.99
C THR A 46 13.42 -7.69 -5.07
N SER A 47 14.62 -8.21 -4.84
CA SER A 47 15.27 -9.14 -5.77
C SER A 47 14.53 -10.48 -5.81
N SER A 48 14.12 -11.01 -4.65
CA SER A 48 13.35 -12.26 -4.57
C SER A 48 12.00 -12.19 -5.27
N LYS A 49 11.24 -11.09 -5.13
CA LYS A 49 9.94 -10.96 -5.82
C LYS A 49 10.09 -10.93 -7.34
N LEU A 50 11.14 -10.27 -7.86
CA LEU A 50 11.39 -10.19 -9.29
C LEU A 50 11.76 -11.57 -9.86
N LEU A 51 12.63 -12.30 -9.15
CA LEU A 51 12.99 -13.65 -9.53
C LEU A 51 11.77 -14.59 -9.55
N ALA A 52 10.91 -14.51 -8.54
CA ALA A 52 9.69 -15.32 -8.49
C ALA A 52 8.75 -15.02 -9.67
N LEU A 53 8.56 -13.75 -10.03
CA LEU A 53 7.74 -13.37 -11.18
C LEU A 53 8.34 -13.86 -12.50
N VAL A 54 9.66 -13.75 -12.67
CA VAL A 54 10.36 -14.26 -13.86
C VAL A 54 10.18 -15.77 -14.00
N VAL A 55 10.33 -16.54 -12.91
CA VAL A 55 10.13 -17.99 -12.91
C VAL A 55 8.69 -18.34 -13.30
N ILE A 56 7.69 -17.66 -12.76
CA ILE A 56 6.27 -17.89 -13.09
C ILE A 56 6.00 -17.59 -14.57
N ILE A 57 6.51 -16.46 -15.09
CA ILE A 57 6.29 -16.07 -16.48
C ILE A 57 6.95 -17.07 -17.45
N ILE A 58 8.22 -17.41 -17.23
CA ILE A 58 8.96 -18.33 -18.11
C ILE A 58 8.32 -19.72 -18.10
N SER A 59 7.99 -20.25 -16.91
CA SER A 59 7.36 -21.57 -16.80
C SER A 59 5.96 -21.61 -17.41
N GLY A 60 5.16 -20.55 -17.25
CA GLY A 60 3.85 -20.45 -17.89
C GLY A 60 3.95 -20.36 -19.41
N ILE A 61 4.86 -19.55 -19.95
CA ILE A 61 5.10 -19.48 -21.40
C ILE A 61 5.55 -20.84 -21.95
N TYR A 62 6.48 -21.51 -21.26
CA TYR A 62 6.92 -22.86 -21.65
C TYR A 62 5.74 -23.84 -21.69
N TYR A 63 4.88 -23.83 -20.67
CA TYR A 63 3.68 -24.68 -20.60
C TYR A 63 2.72 -24.44 -21.77
N ILE A 64 2.51 -23.18 -22.16
CA ILE A 64 1.71 -22.80 -23.34
C ILE A 64 2.37 -23.31 -24.62
N CYS A 65 3.69 -23.15 -24.77
CA CYS A 65 4.43 -23.58 -25.96
C CYS A 65 4.40 -25.10 -26.20
N ILE A 66 4.18 -25.90 -25.16
CA ILE A 66 4.02 -27.37 -25.29
C ILE A 66 2.62 -27.76 -25.80
N GLY A 67 1.70 -26.79 -25.92
CA GLY A 67 0.36 -27.00 -26.49
C GLY A 67 -0.76 -27.11 -25.46
N HIS A 68 -0.49 -26.87 -24.17
CA HIS A 68 -1.51 -26.90 -23.13
C HIS A 68 -2.32 -25.60 -23.08
N THR A 69 -3.23 -25.41 -24.04
CA THR A 69 -4.09 -24.20 -24.13
C THR A 69 -5.57 -24.46 -23.82
N GLU A 70 -5.90 -25.64 -23.29
CA GLU A 70 -7.28 -26.06 -22.98
C GLU A 70 -8.02 -25.05 -22.08
N ASN A 71 -7.30 -24.43 -21.12
CA ASN A 71 -7.88 -23.45 -20.21
C ASN A 71 -8.29 -22.12 -20.88
N PHE A 72 -7.87 -21.87 -22.13
CA PHE A 72 -8.25 -20.68 -22.89
C PHE A 72 -9.52 -20.88 -23.73
N GLU A 73 -10.04 -22.11 -23.82
CA GLU A 73 -11.33 -22.36 -24.47
C GLU A 73 -12.46 -21.69 -23.66
N GLY A 74 -13.35 -20.96 -24.35
CA GLY A 74 -14.41 -20.20 -23.68
C GLY A 74 -13.90 -19.08 -22.77
N ALA A 75 -12.76 -18.46 -23.07
CA ALA A 75 -12.16 -17.40 -22.24
C ALA A 75 -13.09 -16.19 -22.02
N PHE A 76 -13.94 -15.87 -22.99
CA PHE A 76 -14.88 -14.74 -22.97
C PHE A 76 -16.29 -15.12 -22.51
N GLU A 77 -16.50 -16.34 -22.05
CA GLU A 77 -17.78 -16.76 -21.49
C GLU A 77 -17.88 -16.34 -20.02
N GLY A 78 -18.88 -15.53 -19.69
CA GLY A 78 -19.14 -15.05 -18.34
C GLY A 78 -20.24 -13.99 -18.28
N GLU A 79 -20.66 -13.66 -17.05
CA GLU A 79 -21.63 -12.60 -16.79
C GLU A 79 -20.94 -11.24 -16.62
N TYR A 80 -21.23 -10.31 -17.53
CA TYR A 80 -20.71 -8.95 -17.50
C TYR A 80 -21.72 -8.00 -16.85
N SER A 81 -21.54 -7.75 -15.56
CA SER A 81 -22.26 -6.70 -14.84
C SER A 81 -21.35 -5.51 -14.57
N ALA A 82 -21.85 -4.29 -14.75
CA ALA A 82 -21.11 -3.06 -14.46
C ALA A 82 -20.57 -3.03 -13.02
N GLY A 83 -21.31 -3.60 -12.06
CA GLY A 83 -20.88 -3.72 -10.67
C GLY A 83 -19.70 -4.66 -10.48
N ASN A 84 -19.73 -5.83 -11.11
CA ASN A 84 -18.65 -6.81 -11.06
C ASN A 84 -17.38 -6.28 -11.72
N ILE A 85 -17.53 -5.55 -12.83
CA ILE A 85 -16.41 -4.89 -13.52
C ILE A 85 -15.77 -3.83 -12.61
N ALA A 86 -16.57 -2.98 -11.94
CA ALA A 86 -16.03 -1.96 -11.03
C ALA A 86 -15.28 -2.58 -9.83
N LEU A 87 -15.81 -3.65 -9.25
CA LEU A 87 -15.14 -4.38 -8.15
C LEU A 87 -13.86 -5.10 -8.63
N ALA A 88 -13.85 -5.61 -9.86
CA ALA A 88 -12.65 -6.15 -10.48
C ALA A 88 -11.59 -5.05 -10.70
N PHE A 89 -12.00 -3.85 -11.11
CA PHE A 89 -11.11 -2.69 -11.20
C PHE A 89 -10.53 -2.31 -9.82
N TYR A 90 -11.28 -2.39 -8.73
CA TYR A 90 -10.72 -2.15 -7.39
C TYR A 90 -9.57 -3.11 -7.06
N SER A 91 -9.79 -4.40 -7.33
CA SER A 91 -8.78 -5.44 -7.10
C SER A 91 -7.55 -5.24 -8.00
N GLY A 92 -7.76 -4.93 -9.29
CA GLY A 92 -6.69 -4.66 -10.24
C GLY A 92 -5.90 -3.40 -9.88
N LEU A 93 -6.59 -2.31 -9.59
CA LEU A 93 -5.95 -1.04 -9.22
C LEU A 93 -5.22 -1.10 -7.87
N PHE A 94 -5.69 -1.93 -6.94
CA PHE A 94 -4.97 -2.23 -5.72
C PHE A 94 -3.61 -2.90 -6.01
N ALA A 95 -3.54 -3.80 -6.99
CA ALA A 95 -2.28 -4.41 -7.40
C ALA A 95 -1.29 -3.40 -8.02
N PHE A 96 -1.80 -2.38 -8.73
CA PHE A 96 -0.99 -1.24 -9.19
C PHE A 96 -0.73 -0.18 -8.11
N GLY A 97 -1.16 -0.42 -6.86
CA GLY A 97 -1.00 0.49 -5.75
C GLY A 97 0.45 0.90 -5.49
N GLY A 98 0.63 2.14 -5.06
CA GLY A 98 1.93 2.70 -4.66
C GLY A 98 2.59 3.64 -5.65
N TRP A 99 1.96 3.89 -6.79
CA TRP A 99 2.33 4.96 -7.73
C TRP A 99 2.38 6.35 -7.07
N ASN A 100 1.60 6.57 -6.00
CA ASN A 100 1.54 7.84 -5.27
C ASN A 100 2.68 8.02 -4.26
N TYR A 101 3.34 6.93 -3.82
CA TYR A 101 4.43 7.02 -2.83
C TYR A 101 5.66 7.73 -3.37
N LEU A 102 5.90 7.66 -4.69
CA LEU A 102 7.01 8.36 -5.34
C LEU A 102 6.92 9.89 -5.15
N ASN A 103 5.71 10.42 -5.01
CA ASN A 103 5.48 11.84 -4.74
C ASN A 103 6.08 12.26 -3.38
N PHE A 104 6.07 11.38 -2.38
CA PHE A 104 6.63 11.67 -1.05
C PHE A 104 8.16 11.66 -0.99
N VAL A 105 8.80 11.09 -2.03
CA VAL A 105 10.26 10.98 -2.14
C VAL A 105 10.79 11.88 -3.27
N THR A 106 9.92 12.73 -3.83
CA THR A 106 10.29 13.61 -4.94
C THR A 106 11.37 14.63 -4.53
N GLU A 107 11.41 15.04 -3.26
CA GLU A 107 12.46 15.93 -2.73
C GLU A 107 13.85 15.29 -2.71
N GLU A 108 13.94 13.97 -2.64
CA GLU A 108 15.20 13.22 -2.64
C GLU A 108 15.62 12.79 -4.06
N LEU A 109 14.76 13.02 -5.07
CA LEU A 109 15.03 12.63 -6.45
C LEU A 109 16.00 13.63 -7.10
N GLN A 110 17.07 13.13 -7.71
CA GLN A 110 17.92 13.94 -8.57
C GLN A 110 17.10 14.44 -9.77
N ASP A 111 17.07 15.76 -10.02
CA ASP A 111 16.31 16.41 -11.09
C ASP A 111 14.83 15.95 -11.19
N PRO A 112 13.98 16.28 -10.19
CA PRO A 112 12.62 15.75 -10.09
C PRO A 112 11.76 16.08 -11.31
N TYR A 113 11.93 17.26 -11.90
CA TYR A 113 11.11 17.72 -13.03
C TYR A 113 11.29 16.89 -14.31
N LYS A 114 12.45 16.26 -14.51
CA LYS A 114 12.73 15.43 -15.68
C LYS A 114 12.62 13.95 -15.36
N ASN A 115 13.13 13.54 -14.20
CA ASN A 115 13.23 12.13 -13.85
C ASN A 115 11.92 11.55 -13.33
N LEU A 116 11.08 12.35 -12.66
CA LEU A 116 9.78 11.87 -12.19
C LEU A 116 8.84 11.45 -13.34
N PRO A 117 8.62 12.28 -14.39
CA PRO A 117 7.79 11.84 -15.52
C PRO A 117 8.40 10.66 -16.27
N ARG A 118 9.71 10.65 -16.50
CA ARG A 118 10.41 9.55 -17.19
C ARG A 118 10.26 8.23 -16.44
N ALA A 119 10.40 8.24 -15.11
CA ALA A 119 10.21 7.07 -14.28
C ALA A 119 8.79 6.52 -14.41
N ILE A 120 7.77 7.37 -14.42
CA ILE A 120 6.36 6.95 -14.59
C ILE A 120 6.14 6.32 -15.97
N TRP A 121 6.63 6.94 -17.04
CA TRP A 121 6.46 6.45 -18.41
C TRP A 121 7.16 5.11 -18.68
N ILE A 122 8.22 4.79 -17.95
CA ILE A 122 8.94 3.51 -18.07
C ILE A 122 8.32 2.46 -17.14
N ALA A 123 8.09 2.82 -15.87
CA ALA A 123 7.64 1.87 -14.86
C ALA A 123 6.21 1.38 -15.09
N MET A 124 5.27 2.27 -15.45
CA MET A 124 3.86 1.88 -15.58
C MET A 124 3.60 0.85 -16.69
N PRO A 125 4.11 1.03 -17.93
CA PRO A 125 3.96 0.01 -18.96
C PRO A 125 4.71 -1.28 -18.63
N MET A 126 5.92 -1.18 -18.06
CA MET A 126 6.71 -2.36 -17.67
C MET A 126 5.96 -3.23 -16.66
N VAL A 127 5.42 -2.63 -15.59
CA VAL A 127 4.63 -3.37 -14.58
C VAL A 127 3.37 -3.96 -15.22
N THR A 128 2.71 -3.22 -16.12
CA THR A 128 1.52 -3.71 -16.83
C THR A 128 1.84 -4.96 -17.65
N ILE A 129 2.94 -4.96 -18.40
CA ILE A 129 3.39 -6.13 -19.18
C ILE A 129 3.66 -7.33 -18.28
N ILE A 130 4.40 -7.12 -17.18
CA ILE A 130 4.72 -8.20 -16.22
C ILE A 130 3.44 -8.79 -15.62
N TYR A 131 2.46 -7.95 -15.24
CA TYR A 131 1.21 -8.41 -14.66
C TYR A 131 0.34 -9.16 -15.67
N VAL A 132 0.27 -8.69 -16.91
CA VAL A 132 -0.46 -9.40 -17.97
C VAL A 132 0.20 -10.75 -18.25
N MET A 133 1.53 -10.80 -18.39
CA MET A 133 2.27 -12.04 -18.60
C MET A 133 2.11 -13.03 -17.44
N ALA A 134 2.15 -12.56 -16.20
CA ALA A 134 1.95 -13.41 -15.02
C ALA A 134 0.51 -13.97 -14.96
N ASN A 135 -0.51 -13.16 -15.29
CA ASN A 135 -1.89 -13.66 -15.37
C ASN A 135 -2.07 -14.67 -16.50
N LEU A 136 -1.44 -14.45 -17.66
CA LEU A 136 -1.44 -15.41 -18.76
C LEU A 136 -0.83 -16.75 -18.32
N ALA A 137 0.29 -16.72 -17.59
CA ALA A 137 0.90 -17.92 -17.01
C ALA A 137 -0.05 -18.63 -16.04
N TYR A 138 -0.71 -17.89 -15.14
CA TYR A 138 -1.69 -18.49 -14.22
C TYR A 138 -2.86 -19.15 -14.95
N PHE A 139 -3.45 -18.47 -15.94
CA PHE A 139 -4.59 -19.01 -16.70
C PHE A 139 -4.22 -20.23 -17.53
N ALA A 140 -2.98 -20.35 -17.99
CA ALA A 140 -2.54 -21.54 -18.72
C ALA A 140 -2.52 -22.80 -17.84
N VAL A 141 -2.10 -22.67 -16.59
CA VAL A 141 -1.78 -23.82 -15.72
C VAL A 141 -2.89 -24.13 -14.71
N VAL A 142 -3.59 -23.12 -14.21
CA VAL A 142 -4.60 -23.26 -13.16
C VAL A 142 -5.99 -23.03 -13.74
N THR A 143 -6.92 -23.92 -13.44
CA THR A 143 -8.29 -23.84 -13.97
C THR A 143 -9.10 -22.72 -13.29
N LYS A 144 -10.09 -22.14 -13.98
CA LYS A 144 -11.00 -21.11 -13.44
C LYS A 144 -11.61 -21.47 -12.07
N PRO A 145 -12.21 -22.67 -11.86
CA PRO A 145 -12.79 -23.03 -10.56
C PRO A 145 -11.74 -23.10 -9.44
N GLU A 146 -10.54 -23.59 -9.75
CA GLU A 146 -9.45 -23.65 -8.76
C GLU A 146 -8.98 -22.27 -8.32
N MET A 147 -8.92 -21.30 -9.24
CA MET A 147 -8.58 -19.92 -8.90
C MET A 147 -9.60 -19.26 -7.98
N ILE A 148 -10.90 -19.57 -8.15
CA ILE A 148 -11.97 -19.00 -7.33
C ILE A 148 -11.96 -19.59 -5.91
N VAL A 149 -11.70 -20.89 -5.79
CA VAL A 149 -11.69 -21.59 -4.49
C VAL A 149 -10.41 -21.28 -3.70
N ASN A 150 -9.26 -21.14 -4.37
CA ASN A 150 -7.98 -20.99 -3.69
C ASN A 150 -7.56 -19.53 -3.51
N SER A 151 -7.48 -19.08 -2.25
CA SER A 151 -6.98 -17.75 -1.90
C SER A 151 -5.49 -17.48 -2.20
N ALA A 152 -4.77 -18.47 -2.72
CA ALA A 152 -3.33 -18.45 -2.96
C ALA A 152 -2.97 -19.04 -4.34
N VAL A 153 -3.40 -18.37 -5.41
CA VAL A 153 -3.25 -18.84 -6.81
C VAL A 153 -1.80 -19.20 -7.16
N ALA A 154 -0.83 -18.41 -6.71
CA ALA A 154 0.59 -18.68 -6.95
C ALA A 154 1.07 -20.01 -6.33
N ALA A 155 0.54 -20.39 -5.16
CA ALA A 155 0.91 -21.65 -4.52
C ALA A 155 0.34 -22.86 -5.30
N VAL A 156 -0.90 -22.73 -5.80
CA VAL A 156 -1.54 -23.76 -6.64
C VAL A 156 -0.77 -23.92 -7.96
N PHE A 157 -0.35 -22.82 -8.57
CA PHE A 157 0.53 -22.84 -9.74
C PHE A 157 1.83 -23.62 -9.46
N GLY A 158 2.46 -23.36 -8.31
CA GLY A 158 3.65 -24.08 -7.86
C GLY A 158 3.41 -25.59 -7.70
N ASP A 159 2.30 -25.97 -7.07
CA ASP A 159 1.92 -27.38 -6.88
C ASP A 159 1.71 -28.11 -8.22
N ARG A 160 1.16 -27.43 -9.23
CA ARG A 160 0.87 -28.00 -10.56
C ARG A 160 2.11 -28.17 -11.44
N LEU A 161 3.01 -27.19 -11.45
CA LEU A 161 4.19 -27.18 -12.34
C LEU A 161 5.43 -27.80 -11.70
N PHE A 162 5.63 -27.59 -10.40
CA PHE A 162 6.87 -27.91 -9.70
C PHE A 162 6.61 -28.95 -8.60
N ALA A 163 6.20 -30.16 -8.99
CA ALA A 163 5.80 -31.23 -8.04
C ALA A 163 6.81 -31.47 -6.89
N GLY A 164 8.13 -31.34 -7.12
CA GLY A 164 9.17 -31.48 -6.09
C GLY A 164 9.66 -30.17 -5.44
N TRP A 165 9.40 -29.01 -6.06
CA TRP A 165 9.90 -27.69 -5.63
C TRP A 165 8.79 -26.70 -5.28
N SER A 166 7.54 -27.18 -5.16
CA SER A 166 6.37 -26.34 -4.92
C SER A 166 6.50 -25.46 -3.67
N TRP A 167 7.20 -25.93 -2.63
CA TRP A 167 7.44 -25.19 -1.40
C TRP A 167 8.16 -23.84 -1.62
N MET A 168 8.93 -23.67 -2.70
CA MET A 168 9.67 -22.44 -2.99
C MET A 168 8.73 -21.27 -3.31
N ILE A 169 7.62 -21.52 -4.04
CA ILE A 169 6.73 -20.44 -4.49
C ILE A 169 6.04 -19.75 -3.29
N PRO A 170 5.42 -20.47 -2.33
CA PRO A 170 4.90 -19.86 -1.10
C PRO A 170 5.96 -19.10 -0.30
N VAL A 171 7.20 -19.60 -0.24
CA VAL A 171 8.30 -18.91 0.46
C VAL A 171 8.63 -17.58 -0.21
N PHE A 172 8.80 -17.55 -1.53
CA PHE A 172 9.06 -16.30 -2.25
C PHE A 172 7.89 -15.31 -2.16
N VAL A 173 6.65 -15.79 -2.24
CA VAL A 173 5.46 -14.96 -2.06
C VAL A 173 5.43 -14.39 -0.64
N ALA A 174 5.75 -15.19 0.38
CA ALA A 174 5.86 -14.72 1.75
C ALA A 174 6.89 -13.59 1.87
N LEU A 175 8.12 -13.82 1.40
CA LEU A 175 9.20 -12.81 1.42
C LEU A 175 8.78 -11.53 0.70
N SER A 176 8.07 -11.63 -0.43
CA SER A 176 7.51 -10.48 -1.13
C SER A 176 6.49 -9.72 -0.29
N THR A 177 5.59 -10.41 0.41
CA THR A 177 4.62 -9.74 1.31
C THR A 177 5.30 -9.04 2.48
N PHE A 178 6.38 -9.63 3.05
CA PHE A 178 7.20 -8.98 4.07
C PHE A 178 7.83 -7.69 3.55
N GLY A 179 8.43 -7.72 2.35
CA GLY A 179 8.99 -6.52 1.72
C GLY A 179 7.95 -5.45 1.36
N GLY A 180 6.73 -5.84 1.02
CA GLY A 180 5.63 -4.91 0.80
C GLY A 180 5.26 -4.13 2.07
N VAL A 181 5.04 -4.83 3.18
CA VAL A 181 4.72 -4.20 4.47
C VAL A 181 5.87 -3.31 4.95
N ASN A 182 7.12 -3.77 4.78
CA ASN A 182 8.30 -3.00 5.13
C ASN A 182 8.38 -1.65 4.39
N GLY A 183 8.16 -1.65 3.07
CA GLY A 183 8.15 -0.43 2.27
C GLY A 183 7.02 0.54 2.65
N VAL A 184 5.84 0.01 3.00
CA VAL A 184 4.71 0.83 3.46
C VAL A 184 4.99 1.47 4.82
N LEU A 185 5.62 0.74 5.75
CA LEU A 185 6.00 1.30 7.06
C LEU A 185 6.97 2.48 6.91
N PHE A 186 7.94 2.36 6.01
CA PHE A 186 8.91 3.43 5.75
C PHE A 186 8.25 4.71 5.20
N THR A 187 7.35 4.55 4.22
CA THR A 187 6.67 5.69 3.58
C THR A 187 5.61 6.32 4.49
N SER A 188 4.87 5.51 5.24
CA SER A 188 3.82 5.99 6.15
C SER A 188 4.39 6.88 7.26
N ALA A 189 5.57 6.52 7.78
CA ALA A 189 6.18 7.29 8.85
C ALA A 189 6.58 8.72 8.42
N ARG A 190 7.00 8.90 7.16
CA ARG A 190 7.28 10.24 6.58
C ARG A 190 6.02 11.09 6.51
N LEU A 191 4.90 10.51 6.07
CA LEU A 191 3.62 11.21 5.99
C LEU A 191 3.15 11.72 7.37
N PHE A 192 3.30 10.90 8.42
CA PHE A 192 2.97 11.32 9.78
C PHE A 192 3.88 12.44 10.29
N ALA A 193 5.18 12.38 9.99
CA ALA A 193 6.13 13.41 10.39
C ALA A 193 5.81 14.77 9.74
N THR A 194 5.59 14.80 8.42
CA THR A 194 5.22 16.04 7.71
C THR A 194 3.87 16.57 8.17
N GLY A 195 2.88 15.69 8.38
CA GLY A 195 1.56 16.10 8.90
C GLY A 195 1.63 16.70 10.31
N ALA A 196 2.56 16.23 11.15
CA ALA A 196 2.79 16.79 12.48
C ALA A 196 3.52 18.14 12.42
N GLN A 197 4.48 18.30 11.50
CA GLN A 197 5.20 19.56 11.27
C GLN A 197 4.28 20.69 10.79
N GLU A 198 3.30 20.37 9.96
CA GLU A 198 2.25 21.32 9.52
C GLU A 198 1.18 21.60 10.60
N GLY A 199 1.31 21.01 11.79
CA GLY A 199 0.37 21.20 12.90
C GLY A 199 -0.99 20.51 12.71
N HIS A 200 -1.13 19.63 11.72
CA HIS A 200 -2.35 18.87 11.47
C HIS A 200 -2.44 17.58 12.29
N MET A 201 -1.30 17.05 12.72
CA MET A 201 -1.20 15.90 13.62
C MET A 201 -0.56 16.30 14.96
N PRO A 202 -0.83 15.56 16.05
CA PRO A 202 -0.16 15.76 17.32
C PRO A 202 1.38 15.70 17.21
N ALA A 203 2.05 16.54 18.00
CA ALA A 203 3.51 16.68 18.02
C ALA A 203 4.29 15.40 18.38
N PHE A 204 3.63 14.34 18.89
CA PHE A 204 4.33 13.07 19.16
C PHE A 204 4.69 12.30 17.90
N PHE A 205 4.04 12.58 16.76
CA PHE A 205 4.33 11.90 15.49
C PHE A 205 5.58 12.43 14.77
N SER A 206 6.12 13.58 15.18
CA SER A 206 7.39 14.14 14.71
C SER A 206 8.57 13.84 15.65
N LEU A 207 8.40 12.92 16.60
CA LEU A 207 9.47 12.44 17.48
C LEU A 207 10.33 11.39 16.76
N PHE A 208 11.64 11.61 16.72
CA PHE A 208 12.63 10.71 16.14
C PHE A 208 13.59 10.21 17.22
N HIS A 209 13.97 8.93 17.17
CA HIS A 209 14.96 8.36 18.08
C HIS A 209 16.34 9.00 17.89
N ILE A 210 17.04 9.32 18.98
CA ILE A 210 18.31 10.06 19.00
C ILE A 210 19.39 9.39 18.13
N GLU A 211 19.71 8.12 18.41
CA GLU A 211 20.82 7.43 17.73
C GLU A 211 20.44 6.81 16.38
N LYS A 212 19.16 6.52 16.18
CA LYS A 212 18.66 5.67 15.08
C LYS A 212 17.88 6.46 14.03
N GLN A 213 17.50 7.69 14.36
CA GLN A 213 16.68 8.58 13.54
C GLN A 213 15.38 7.91 13.02
N THR A 214 14.81 7.01 13.82
CA THR A 214 13.58 6.28 13.49
C THR A 214 12.37 6.94 14.17
N PRO A 215 11.26 7.15 13.44
CA PRO A 215 10.01 7.69 14.01
C PRO A 215 9.21 6.59 14.74
N ILE A 216 9.66 6.22 15.94
CA ILE A 216 9.11 5.09 16.72
C ILE A 216 7.60 5.25 17.03
N PRO A 217 7.10 6.41 17.51
CA PRO A 217 5.68 6.54 17.86
C PRO A 217 4.74 6.37 16.65
N SER A 218 5.14 6.89 15.49
CA SER A 218 4.38 6.76 14.23
C SER A 218 4.31 5.30 13.77
N LEU A 219 5.40 4.56 13.90
CA LEU A 219 5.46 3.13 13.58
C LEU A 219 4.60 2.30 14.53
N MET A 220 4.65 2.58 15.84
CA MET A 220 3.81 1.90 16.83
C MET A 220 2.32 2.14 16.57
N PHE A 221 1.94 3.38 16.27
CA PHE A 221 0.56 3.74 15.94
C PHE A 221 0.07 3.01 14.69
N THR A 222 0.88 3.00 13.63
CA THR A 222 0.57 2.30 12.38
C THR A 222 0.42 0.80 12.62
N CYS A 223 1.30 0.19 13.42
CA CYS A 223 1.23 -1.22 13.78
C CYS A 223 -0.04 -1.53 14.58
N PHE A 224 -0.39 -0.71 15.57
CA PHE A 224 -1.60 -0.87 16.37
C PHE A 224 -2.87 -0.87 15.52
N PHE A 225 -3.03 0.13 14.64
CA PHE A 225 -4.20 0.20 13.75
C PHE A 225 -4.21 -0.92 12.69
N SER A 226 -3.04 -1.35 12.22
CA SER A 226 -2.92 -2.50 11.33
C SER A 226 -3.42 -3.78 12.01
N LEU A 227 -3.01 -4.04 13.26
CA LEU A 227 -3.49 -5.17 14.05
C LEU A 227 -5.00 -5.12 14.31
N LEU A 228 -5.55 -3.92 14.55
CA LEU A 228 -6.99 -3.73 14.71
C LEU A 228 -7.73 -4.08 13.41
N MET A 229 -7.27 -3.57 12.27
CA MET A 229 -7.89 -3.85 10.97
C MET A 229 -7.79 -5.33 10.57
N LEU A 230 -6.74 -6.03 11.01
CA LEU A 230 -6.56 -7.48 10.79
C LEU A 230 -7.61 -8.36 11.50
N THR A 231 -8.39 -7.82 12.43
CA THR A 231 -9.52 -8.54 13.04
C THR A 231 -10.69 -8.77 12.07
N THR A 232 -10.71 -8.04 10.95
CA THR A 232 -11.72 -8.20 9.89
C THR A 232 -11.52 -9.53 9.15
N SER A 233 -12.61 -10.25 8.91
CA SER A 233 -12.55 -11.64 8.41
C SER A 233 -12.20 -11.77 6.92
N ASN A 234 -12.38 -10.73 6.11
CA ASN A 234 -12.24 -10.78 4.65
C ASN A 234 -11.34 -9.67 4.09
N VAL A 235 -10.35 -10.06 3.29
CA VAL A 235 -9.38 -9.14 2.68
C VAL A 235 -10.02 -8.32 1.56
N PHE A 236 -10.95 -8.90 0.79
CA PHE A 236 -11.60 -8.18 -0.31
C PHE A 236 -12.46 -7.02 0.18
N ASP A 237 -13.12 -7.20 1.33
CA ASP A 237 -13.92 -6.14 1.95
C ASP A 237 -13.01 -5.00 2.42
N LEU A 238 -11.85 -5.34 3.02
CA LEU A 238 -10.84 -4.36 3.40
C LEU A 238 -10.29 -3.57 2.20
N ILE A 239 -10.03 -4.25 1.07
CA ILE A 239 -9.63 -3.60 -0.18
C ILE A 239 -10.72 -2.65 -0.64
N ASN A 240 -11.99 -3.06 -0.61
CA ASN A 240 -13.11 -2.20 -1.04
C ASN A 240 -13.21 -0.93 -0.16
N TYR A 241 -13.15 -1.06 1.17
CA TYR A 241 -13.19 0.09 2.09
C TYR A 241 -12.04 1.07 1.84
N PHE A 242 -10.83 0.53 1.66
CA PHE A 242 -9.63 1.29 1.38
C PHE A 242 -9.73 1.99 0.02
N SER A 243 -10.07 1.25 -1.04
CA SER A 243 -10.18 1.77 -2.40
C SER A 243 -11.20 2.88 -2.49
N GLN A 244 -12.36 2.75 -1.85
CA GLN A 244 -13.38 3.80 -1.84
C GLN A 244 -12.81 5.12 -1.27
N THR A 245 -12.20 5.05 -0.09
CA THR A 245 -11.64 6.23 0.59
C THR A 245 -10.48 6.84 -0.21
N LEU A 246 -9.62 5.98 -0.77
CA LEU A 246 -8.48 6.38 -1.60
C LEU A 246 -8.95 7.13 -2.86
N TRP A 247 -9.87 6.55 -3.63
CA TRP A 247 -10.34 7.12 -4.90
C TRP A 247 -11.12 8.41 -4.69
N LEU A 248 -11.89 8.53 -3.60
CA LEU A 248 -12.51 9.79 -3.20
C LEU A 248 -11.45 10.88 -2.92
N SER A 249 -10.41 10.54 -2.16
CA SER A 249 -9.32 11.48 -1.81
C SER A 249 -8.50 11.90 -3.04
N VAL A 250 -8.22 10.95 -3.94
CA VAL A 250 -7.55 11.22 -5.23
C VAL A 250 -8.44 12.10 -6.11
N GLY A 251 -9.76 11.83 -6.17
CA GLY A 251 -10.73 12.65 -6.90
C GLY A 251 -10.74 14.10 -6.41
N ALA A 252 -10.81 14.31 -5.10
CA ALA A 252 -10.72 15.64 -4.50
C ALA A 252 -9.41 16.35 -4.86
N SER A 253 -8.29 15.63 -4.87
CA SER A 253 -6.98 16.18 -5.25
C SER A 253 -6.91 16.60 -6.72
N VAL A 254 -7.49 15.81 -7.63
CA VAL A 254 -7.56 16.11 -9.07
C VAL A 254 -8.47 17.33 -9.32
N VAL A 255 -9.61 17.40 -8.64
CA VAL A 255 -10.49 18.59 -8.68
C VAL A 255 -9.76 19.82 -8.15
N GLY A 256 -9.04 19.70 -7.03
CA GLY A 256 -8.22 20.77 -6.48
C GLY A 256 -7.15 21.26 -7.46
N MET A 257 -6.50 20.33 -8.18
CA MET A 257 -5.54 20.68 -9.23
C MET A 257 -6.21 21.42 -10.41
N LEU A 258 -7.36 20.95 -10.89
CA LEU A 258 -8.14 21.63 -11.93
C LEU A 258 -8.62 23.02 -11.49
N TRP A 259 -9.03 23.16 -10.23
CA TRP A 259 -9.40 24.44 -9.64
C TRP A 259 -8.21 25.40 -9.55
N LEU A 260 -7.05 24.93 -9.08
CA LEU A 260 -5.81 25.71 -9.03
C LEU A 260 -5.36 26.17 -10.43
N ARG A 261 -5.64 25.37 -11.47
CA ARG A 261 -5.39 25.78 -12.86
C ARG A 261 -6.16 27.04 -13.25
N ARG A 262 -7.38 27.21 -12.75
CA ARG A 262 -8.23 28.38 -13.02
C ARG A 262 -7.93 29.55 -12.09
N THR A 263 -7.75 29.29 -10.79
CA THR A 263 -7.64 30.35 -9.77
C THR A 263 -6.25 31.00 -9.74
N LYS A 264 -5.18 30.24 -10.00
CA LYS A 264 -3.79 30.75 -9.98
C LYS A 264 -3.02 30.33 -11.24
N PRO A 265 -3.30 30.96 -12.40
CA PRO A 265 -2.70 30.59 -13.68
C PRO A 265 -1.20 30.89 -13.75
N ASP A 266 -0.73 31.94 -13.08
CA ASP A 266 0.63 32.48 -13.22
C ASP A 266 1.72 31.75 -12.41
N ILE A 267 1.34 30.73 -11.64
CA ILE A 267 2.31 29.93 -10.89
C ILE A 267 3.22 29.19 -11.89
N PRO A 268 4.56 29.25 -11.74
CA PRO A 268 5.46 28.47 -12.58
C PRO A 268 5.19 26.98 -12.37
N ARG A 269 4.82 26.28 -13.45
CA ARG A 269 4.55 24.83 -13.45
C ARG A 269 5.60 24.14 -14.29
N PRO A 270 6.64 23.54 -13.68
CA PRO A 270 7.70 22.83 -14.40
C PRO A 270 7.19 21.61 -15.18
N ILE A 271 6.15 20.95 -14.67
CA ILE A 271 5.48 19.81 -15.32
C ILE A 271 4.06 20.25 -15.72
N LYS A 272 3.77 20.19 -17.02
CA LYS A 272 2.42 20.45 -17.57
C LYS A 272 1.94 19.23 -18.33
N VAL A 273 0.74 18.76 -17.98
CA VAL A 273 0.03 17.70 -18.71
C VAL A 273 -1.19 18.30 -19.41
N ASN A 274 -1.54 17.71 -20.57
CA ASN A 274 -2.73 18.08 -21.32
C ASN A 274 -3.98 18.00 -20.41
N ILE A 275 -4.87 18.99 -20.52
CA ILE A 275 -6.07 19.15 -19.69
C ILE A 275 -7.04 17.98 -19.84
N ILE A 276 -7.03 17.31 -21.00
CA ILE A 276 -7.89 16.16 -21.29
C ILE A 276 -7.62 15.01 -20.32
N ILE A 277 -6.34 14.78 -19.95
CA ILE A 277 -5.94 13.66 -19.09
C ILE A 277 -6.61 13.75 -17.70
N PRO A 278 -6.52 14.87 -16.96
CA PRO A 278 -7.24 15.02 -15.69
C PRO A 278 -8.77 14.88 -15.80
N TYR A 279 -9.40 15.34 -16.89
CA TYR A 279 -10.85 15.21 -17.06
C TYR A 279 -11.27 13.75 -17.27
N VAL A 280 -10.57 13.03 -18.16
CA VAL A 280 -10.83 11.59 -18.37
C VAL A 280 -10.61 10.81 -17.07
N PHE A 281 -9.54 11.14 -16.34
CA PHE A 281 -9.25 10.50 -15.07
C PHE A 281 -10.33 10.81 -14.01
N LEU A 282 -10.85 12.03 -13.96
CA LEU A 282 -11.94 12.40 -13.05
C LEU A 282 -13.24 11.65 -13.37
N ILE A 283 -13.56 11.46 -14.65
CA ILE A 283 -14.71 10.65 -15.08
C ILE A 283 -14.53 9.19 -14.64
N ALA A 284 -13.34 8.61 -14.84
CA ALA A 284 -13.03 7.26 -14.40
C ALA A 284 -13.16 7.10 -12.88
N ILE A 285 -12.64 8.05 -12.10
CA ILE A 285 -12.81 8.08 -10.63
C ILE A 285 -14.29 8.18 -10.27
N GLY A 286 -15.06 9.01 -10.97
CA GLY A 286 -16.50 9.10 -10.80
C GLY A 286 -17.17 7.73 -10.92
N CYS A 287 -16.92 7.01 -12.02
CA CYS A 287 -17.45 5.65 -12.21
C CYS A 287 -17.00 4.69 -11.09
N LEU A 288 -15.72 4.74 -10.71
CA LEU A 288 -15.16 3.92 -9.64
C LEU A 288 -15.71 4.25 -8.26
N VAL A 289 -16.25 5.45 -8.02
CA VAL A 289 -16.86 5.83 -6.75
C VAL A 289 -18.37 5.54 -6.76
N PHE A 290 -19.07 5.87 -7.84
CA PHE A 290 -20.53 5.76 -7.93
C PHE A 290 -21.02 4.33 -8.14
N ILE A 291 -20.36 3.53 -8.99
CA ILE A 291 -20.82 2.16 -9.27
C ILE A 291 -20.75 1.29 -8.01
N PRO A 292 -19.62 1.25 -7.25
CA PRO A 292 -19.54 0.50 -6.00
C PRO A 292 -20.48 1.02 -4.91
N ALA A 293 -20.77 2.32 -4.89
CA ALA A 293 -21.74 2.89 -3.95
C ALA A 293 -23.15 2.29 -4.09
N ILE A 294 -23.54 1.92 -5.32
CA ILE A 294 -24.84 1.31 -5.61
C ILE A 294 -24.78 -0.20 -5.39
N THR A 295 -23.68 -0.85 -5.79
CA THR A 295 -23.59 -2.33 -5.75
C THR A 295 -23.24 -2.87 -4.36
N ARG A 296 -22.45 -2.13 -3.58
CA ARG A 296 -22.05 -2.47 -2.19
C ARG A 296 -22.17 -1.25 -1.27
N PRO A 297 -23.41 -0.80 -0.97
CA PRO A 297 -23.64 0.43 -0.21
C PRO A 297 -23.07 0.38 1.21
N LYS A 298 -23.03 -0.80 1.85
CA LYS A 298 -22.44 -0.97 3.19
C LYS A 298 -20.96 -0.61 3.19
N ASP A 299 -20.22 -1.06 2.19
CA ASP A 299 -18.77 -0.87 2.12
C ASP A 299 -18.42 0.59 1.86
N THR A 300 -19.16 1.21 0.94
CA THR A 300 -19.00 2.63 0.65
C THR A 300 -19.41 3.51 1.83
N ALA A 301 -20.48 3.16 2.55
CA ALA A 301 -20.92 3.91 3.73
C ALA A 301 -19.85 3.91 4.83
N ILE A 302 -19.19 2.78 5.08
CA ILE A 302 -18.09 2.70 6.06
C ILE A 302 -16.92 3.59 5.62
N GLY A 303 -16.50 3.52 4.35
CA GLY A 303 -15.42 4.37 3.82
C GLY A 303 -15.72 5.86 3.96
N ILE A 304 -16.94 6.29 3.61
CA ILE A 304 -17.39 7.67 3.79
C ILE A 304 -17.47 8.05 5.27
N ALA A 305 -17.96 7.17 6.13
CA ALA A 305 -18.03 7.42 7.56
C ALA A 305 -16.64 7.64 8.18
N ILE A 306 -15.65 6.83 7.77
CA ILE A 306 -14.25 7.02 8.17
C ILE A 306 -13.75 8.39 7.70
N LEU A 307 -14.01 8.78 6.45
CA LEU A 307 -13.61 10.09 5.93
C LEU A 307 -14.28 11.25 6.71
N LEU A 308 -15.58 11.17 6.95
CA LEU A 308 -16.35 12.17 7.69
C LEU A 308 -15.97 12.24 9.17
N SER A 309 -15.53 11.13 9.77
CA SER A 309 -15.03 11.11 11.15
C SER A 309 -13.80 12.01 11.34
N GLY A 310 -13.05 12.30 10.27
CA GLY A 310 -11.97 13.27 10.27
C GLY A 310 -12.42 14.71 10.51
N ILE A 311 -13.67 15.07 10.19
CA ILE A 311 -14.19 16.43 10.37
C ILE A 311 -14.31 16.79 11.86
N PRO A 312 -15.02 16.02 12.72
CA PRO A 312 -15.02 16.25 14.17
C PRO A 312 -13.62 16.33 14.76
N VAL A 313 -12.73 15.42 14.37
CA VAL A 313 -11.35 15.38 14.87
C VAL A 313 -10.58 16.65 14.47
N TYR A 314 -10.74 17.14 13.24
CA TYR A 314 -10.13 18.39 12.79
C TYR A 314 -10.60 19.60 13.61
N TYR A 315 -11.91 19.72 13.87
CA TYR A 315 -12.45 20.81 14.67
C TYR A 315 -11.95 20.78 16.11
N LEU A 316 -11.89 19.59 16.72
CA LEU A 316 -11.44 19.41 18.10
C LEU A 316 -9.93 19.58 18.27
N CYS A 317 -9.13 19.06 17.33
CA CYS A 317 -7.67 18.99 17.50
C CYS A 317 -6.94 20.20 16.90
N VAL A 318 -7.39 20.73 15.76
CA VAL A 318 -6.66 21.75 14.97
C VAL A 318 -7.32 23.12 15.06
N LYS A 319 -8.64 23.23 14.84
CA LYS A 319 -9.33 24.53 14.87
C LYS A 319 -9.44 25.10 16.28
N TRP A 320 -9.54 24.24 17.29
CA TRP A 320 -9.60 24.65 18.69
C TRP A 320 -8.21 25.07 19.20
N LYS A 321 -7.88 26.35 19.01
CA LYS A 321 -6.61 26.95 19.47
C LYS A 321 -6.61 27.26 20.98
N SER A 322 -7.76 27.56 21.57
CA SER A 322 -7.91 27.87 23.01
C SER A 322 -8.16 26.61 23.85
N LYS A 323 -7.22 25.66 23.82
CA LYS A 323 -7.34 24.43 24.61
C LYS A 323 -7.15 24.73 26.11
N PRO A 324 -7.90 24.08 27.02
CA PRO A 324 -7.70 24.24 28.45
C PRO A 324 -6.27 23.87 28.86
N ASP A 325 -5.70 24.58 29.84
CA ASP A 325 -4.34 24.31 30.32
C ASP A 325 -4.14 22.88 30.82
N MET A 326 -5.21 22.25 31.32
CA MET A 326 -5.22 20.83 31.69
C MET A 326 -4.94 19.89 30.51
N TYR A 327 -5.48 20.20 29.31
CA TYR A 327 -5.21 19.41 28.11
C TYR A 327 -3.76 19.59 27.64
N ASN A 328 -3.24 20.82 27.67
CA ASN A 328 -1.86 21.10 27.30
C ASN A 328 -0.88 20.45 28.29
N CYS A 329 -1.20 20.46 29.58
CA CYS A 329 -0.43 19.79 30.62
C CYS A 329 -0.43 18.27 30.44
N LEU A 330 -1.60 17.66 30.19
CA LEU A 330 -1.74 16.22 29.99
C LEU A 330 -1.08 15.74 28.70
N SER A 331 -1.27 16.48 27.60
CA SER A 331 -0.59 16.25 26.33
C SER A 331 0.94 16.39 26.49
N GLY A 332 1.42 17.40 27.22
CA GLY A 332 2.84 17.60 27.49
C GLY A 332 3.43 16.57 28.44
N CYS A 333 2.65 16.04 29.39
CA CYS A 333 3.05 14.93 30.26
C CYS A 333 3.17 13.63 29.45
N PHE A 334 2.18 13.34 28.61
CA PHE A 334 2.18 12.20 27.71
C PHE A 334 3.32 12.27 26.69
N LEU A 335 3.58 13.45 26.12
CA LEU A 335 4.71 13.68 25.22
C LEU A 335 6.04 13.39 25.91
N ARG A 336 6.24 13.91 27.13
CA ARG A 336 7.45 13.68 27.93
C ARG A 336 7.60 12.21 28.35
N PHE A 337 6.49 11.53 28.64
CA PHE A 337 6.48 10.10 28.91
C PHE A 337 6.95 9.31 27.68
N LEU A 338 6.38 9.59 26.49
CA LEU A 338 6.81 8.95 25.25
C LEU A 338 8.27 9.28 24.88
N GLN A 339 8.71 10.52 25.07
CA GLN A 339 10.10 10.92 24.85
C GLN A 339 11.06 10.13 25.74
N LYS A 340 10.73 9.94 27.02
CA LYS A 340 11.53 9.15 27.97
C LYS A 340 11.47 7.65 27.67
N LEU A 341 10.30 7.14 27.30
CA LEU A 341 10.10 5.72 27.01
C LEU A 341 10.84 5.28 25.73
N CYS A 342 10.81 6.12 24.69
CA CYS A 342 11.34 5.81 23.37
C CYS A 342 12.69 6.47 23.07
N SER A 343 13.27 7.24 24.00
CA SER A 343 14.49 8.03 23.80
C SER A 343 14.44 8.83 22.49
N CYS A 344 13.36 9.60 22.30
CA CYS A 344 13.12 10.38 21.09
C CYS A 344 13.24 11.90 21.33
N ILE A 345 13.76 12.61 20.34
CA ILE A 345 13.83 14.08 20.28
C ILE A 345 12.89 14.60 19.19
N TYR A 346 12.38 15.81 19.39
CA TYR A 346 11.61 16.52 18.39
C TYR A 346 12.55 17.08 17.32
N VAL A 347 12.32 16.75 16.05
CA VAL A 347 13.08 17.33 14.94
C VAL A 347 12.32 18.56 14.46
N GLU A 348 12.81 19.75 14.82
CA GLU A 348 12.33 21.00 14.23
C GLU A 348 12.70 21.06 12.75
N SER A 349 11.76 21.52 11.91
CA SER A 349 11.91 21.65 10.47
C SER A 349 13.06 22.57 10.02
N ASN A 350 13.65 23.34 10.95
CA ASN A 350 14.64 24.38 10.65
C ASN A 350 16.08 23.87 10.45
N GLU A 351 16.40 22.61 10.76
CA GLU A 351 17.76 22.06 10.53
C GLU A 351 17.98 21.49 9.11
N LYS A 352 16.97 21.49 8.24
CA LYS A 352 17.12 21.01 6.85
C LYS A 352 17.62 22.05 5.84
N MET A 353 18.13 23.22 6.28
CA MET A 353 18.68 24.25 5.39
C MET A 353 20.20 24.44 5.45
N SER A 354 20.97 23.49 6.00
CA SER A 354 22.42 23.46 5.79
C SER A 354 22.97 22.03 5.85
N ASN A 355 23.05 21.36 4.71
CA ASN A 355 24.20 20.54 4.28
C ASN A 355 23.98 20.01 2.88
#